data_AF-A0A0Q8E071-F1
#
_entry.id   AF-A0A0Q8E071-F1
#
_cell.length_a   1.000
_cell.length_b   1.000
_cell.length_c   1.000
_cell.angle_alpha   90.00
_cell.angle_beta   90.00
_cell.angle_gamma   90.00
#
_symmetry.space_group_name_H-M   'P 1'
#
loop_
_entity.id
_entity.type
_entity.pdbx_description
1 polymer ?
#
loop_
_entity_poly.entity_id
_entity_poly.type
_entity_poly.pdbx_seq_one_letter_code
_entity_poly.pdbx_strand_id
1 'polypeptide(L)'
;MFATLFVLLCVAHLLADYPFQTDHQAKHKADGGAAGWRASLAHAGTHLVVSVLVLLVGQIALGLDLGLLPAAAALLWIAGTHAVIDRRWPVARWMRFARQTGWAQNGGSAHVDQTAHITAICIAALALAA
;
A
#
# COMPACT_ATOMS: atom_id res chain seq x y z
N MET A 1 12.33 14.58 8.65
CA MET A 1 12.05 14.10 7.28
C MET A 1 10.70 13.36 7.14
N PHE A 2 10.01 13.02 8.24
CA PHE A 2 8.77 12.24 8.21
C PHE A 2 7.74 12.74 7.18
N ALA A 3 7.38 14.03 7.21
CA ALA A 3 6.35 14.57 6.31
C ALA A 3 6.72 14.38 4.82
N THR A 4 7.99 14.62 4.46
CA THR A 4 8.51 14.40 3.11
C THR A 4 8.38 12.94 2.70
N LEU A 5 8.84 12.02 3.55
CA LEU A 5 8.78 10.57 3.29
C LEU A 5 7.33 10.08 3.18
N PHE A 6 6.46 10.55 4.07
CA PHE A 6 5.04 10.22 4.04
C PHE A 6 4.38 10.69 2.75
N VAL A 7 4.62 11.94 2.33
CA VAL A 7 4.05 12.47 1.07
C VAL A 7 4.56 11.69 -0.13
N LEU A 8 5.87 11.41 -0.21
CA LEU A 8 6.46 10.62 -1.29
C LEU A 8 5.83 9.22 -1.37
N LEU A 9 5.77 8.50 -0.25
CA LEU A 9 5.21 7.15 -0.21
C LEU A 9 3.69 7.13 -0.43
N CYS A 10 2.97 8.16 0.02
CA CYS A 10 1.54 8.31 -0.24
C CYS A 10 1.27 8.55 -1.73
N VAL A 11 2.08 9.38 -2.40
CA VAL A 11 1.98 9.54 -3.87
C VAL A 11 2.32 8.25 -4.59
N ALA A 12 3.38 7.54 -4.18
CA ALA A 12 3.72 6.24 -4.75
C ALA A 12 2.58 5.22 -4.63
N HIS A 13 1.91 5.18 -3.47
CA HIS A 13 0.73 4.37 -3.22
C HIS A 13 -0.41 4.69 -4.18
N LEU A 14 -0.78 5.97 -4.31
CA LEU A 14 -1.86 6.39 -5.21
C LEU A 14 -1.53 6.07 -6.68
N LEU A 15 -0.28 6.26 -7.10
CA LEU A 15 0.16 5.92 -8.44
C LEU A 15 0.05 4.41 -8.70
N ALA A 16 0.45 3.59 -7.74
CA ALA A 16 0.37 2.14 -7.84
C ALA A 16 -1.07 1.62 -7.85
N ASP A 17 -1.97 2.17 -7.02
CA ASP A 17 -3.35 1.71 -6.90
C ASP A 17 -4.28 2.15 -8.04
N TYR A 18 -4.06 3.33 -8.61
CA TYR A 18 -4.97 3.92 -9.59
C TYR A 18 -4.39 3.87 -11.02
N PRO A 19 -3.34 4.63 -11.39
CA PRO A 19 -2.74 4.55 -12.73
C PRO A 19 -2.12 3.21 -13.12
N PHE A 20 -1.43 2.54 -12.18
CA PHE A 20 -0.59 1.38 -12.52
C PHE A 20 -1.20 0.03 -12.13
N GLN A 21 -2.34 0.02 -11.45
CA GLN A 21 -3.12 -1.20 -11.23
C GLN A 21 -3.91 -1.54 -12.48
N THR A 22 -3.81 -2.78 -12.93
CA THR A 22 -4.62 -3.32 -14.03
C THR A 22 -5.97 -3.82 -13.53
N ASP A 23 -6.97 -3.85 -14.42
CA ASP A 23 -8.28 -4.45 -14.13
C ASP A 23 -8.18 -5.91 -13.71
N HIS A 24 -7.25 -6.67 -14.29
CA HIS A 24 -7.00 -8.05 -13.91
C HIS A 24 -6.55 -8.16 -12.45
N GLN A 25 -5.59 -7.34 -12.01
CA GLN A 25 -5.17 -7.31 -10.61
C GLN A 25 -6.34 -6.91 -9.71
N ALA A 26 -7.05 -5.83 -10.05
CA ALA A 26 -8.17 -5.30 -9.29
C ALA A 26 -9.27 -6.36 -9.05
N LYS A 27 -9.57 -7.13 -10.09
CA LYS A 27 -10.61 -8.17 -10.08
C LYS A 27 -10.18 -9.40 -9.29
N HIS A 28 -8.94 -9.86 -9.47
CA HIS A 28 -8.51 -11.18 -9.01
C HIS A 28 -7.67 -11.17 -7.72
N LYS A 29 -7.17 -10.02 -7.24
CA LYS A 29 -6.29 -9.96 -6.06
C LYS A 29 -6.93 -10.41 -4.74
N ALA A 30 -8.25 -10.55 -4.69
CA ALA A 30 -8.98 -11.08 -3.55
C ALA A 30 -9.42 -12.55 -3.71
N ASP A 31 -9.25 -13.14 -4.91
CA ASP A 31 -9.67 -14.52 -5.19
C ASP A 31 -8.86 -15.53 -4.37
N GLY A 32 -9.46 -16.68 -4.05
CA GLY A 32 -8.78 -17.76 -3.34
C GLY A 32 -7.64 -18.43 -4.15
N GLY A 33 -6.77 -19.14 -3.44
CA GLY A 33 -5.75 -20.00 -4.05
C GLY A 33 -4.60 -19.25 -4.74
N ALA A 34 -3.80 -20.00 -5.50
CA ALA A 34 -2.56 -19.51 -6.10
C ALA A 34 -2.80 -18.39 -7.12
N ALA A 35 -3.88 -18.45 -7.90
CA ALA A 35 -4.20 -17.44 -8.90
C ALA A 35 -4.44 -16.06 -8.28
N GLY A 36 -5.27 -15.98 -7.23
CA GLY A 36 -5.51 -14.71 -6.55
C GLY A 36 -4.28 -14.19 -5.80
N TRP A 37 -3.48 -15.09 -5.21
CA TRP A 37 -2.19 -14.68 -4.61
C TRP A 37 -1.22 -14.13 -5.64
N ARG A 38 -1.13 -14.72 -6.84
CA ARG A 38 -0.32 -14.18 -7.93
C ARG A 38 -0.78 -12.79 -8.35
N ALA A 39 -2.09 -12.57 -8.48
CA ALA A 39 -2.64 -11.24 -8.77
C ALA A 39 -2.32 -10.22 -7.66
N SER A 40 -2.47 -10.61 -6.39
CA SER A 40 -2.14 -9.76 -5.24
C SER A 40 -0.65 -9.43 -5.17
N LEU A 41 0.24 -10.43 -5.33
CA LEU A 41 1.69 -10.23 -5.29
C LEU A 41 2.20 -9.43 -6.49
N ALA A 42 1.59 -9.59 -7.67
CA ALA A 42 1.91 -8.73 -8.81
C ALA A 42 1.55 -7.26 -8.54
N HIS A 43 0.42 -7.02 -7.88
CA HIS A 43 0.03 -5.66 -7.47
C HIS A 43 0.97 -5.10 -6.39
N ALA A 44 1.27 -5.88 -5.35
CA ALA A 44 2.23 -5.49 -4.32
C ALA A 44 3.64 -5.23 -4.90
N GLY A 45 4.04 -5.97 -5.96
CA GLY A 45 5.25 -5.70 -6.72
C GLY A 45 5.22 -4.35 -7.45
N THR A 46 4.05 -3.93 -7.93
CA THR A 46 3.86 -2.59 -8.52
C THR A 46 4.09 -1.51 -7.47
N HIS A 47 3.53 -1.68 -6.27
CA HIS A 47 3.78 -0.81 -5.12
C HIS A 47 5.26 -0.72 -4.75
N LEU A 48 5.95 -1.86 -4.71
CA LEU A 48 7.38 -1.92 -4.43
C LEU A 48 8.19 -1.12 -5.45
N VAL A 49 7.96 -1.35 -6.75
CA VAL A 49 8.69 -0.66 -7.84
C VAL A 49 8.43 0.84 -7.80
N VAL A 50 7.17 1.26 -7.73
CA VAL A 50 6.81 2.69 -7.73
C VAL A 50 7.36 3.39 -6.48
N SER A 51 7.30 2.75 -5.31
CA SER A 51 7.85 3.31 -4.07
C SER A 51 9.37 3.47 -4.13
N VAL A 52 10.10 2.49 -4.67
CA VAL A 52 11.55 2.60 -4.91
C VAL A 52 11.85 3.79 -5.82
N LEU A 53 11.15 3.92 -6.95
CA LEU A 53 11.38 5.01 -7.89
C LEU A 53 11.14 6.38 -7.25
N VAL A 54 10.05 6.54 -6.50
CA VAL A 54 9.72 7.81 -5.85
C VAL A 54 10.69 8.14 -4.71
N LEU A 55 11.16 7.15 -3.94
CA LEU A 55 12.21 7.38 -2.94
C LEU A 55 13.55 7.77 -3.58
N LEU A 56 13.93 7.15 -4.70
CA LEU A 56 15.12 7.53 -5.46
C LEU A 56 15.02 8.97 -5.97
N VAL A 57 13.85 9.39 -6.48
CA VAL A 57 13.59 10.79 -6.84
C VAL A 57 13.76 11.69 -5.61
N GLY A 58 13.27 11.28 -4.44
CA GLY A 58 13.48 12.00 -3.19
C GLY A 58 14.95 12.15 -2.80
N GLN A 59 15.75 11.07 -2.94
CA GLN A 59 17.20 11.12 -2.70
C GLN A 59 17.90 12.12 -3.62
N ILE A 60 17.61 12.06 -4.93
CA ILE A 60 18.26 12.90 -5.94
C ILE A 60 17.81 14.35 -5.85
N ALA A 61 16.49 14.60 -5.77
CA ALA A 61 15.93 15.94 -5.88
C ALA A 61 15.91 16.71 -4.56
N LEU A 62 15.80 16.01 -3.43
CA LEU A 62 15.67 16.62 -2.09
C LEU A 62 16.88 16.32 -1.18
N GLY A 63 17.87 15.56 -1.66
CA GLY A 63 19.05 15.19 -0.88
C GLY A 63 18.72 14.29 0.32
N LEU A 64 17.68 13.45 0.20
CA LEU A 64 17.35 12.50 1.28
C LEU A 64 18.46 11.47 1.44
N ASP A 65 19.01 11.36 2.65
CA ASP A 65 19.94 10.29 3.00
C ASP A 65 19.13 9.14 3.65
N LEU A 66 18.92 8.06 2.89
CA LEU A 66 18.18 6.89 3.36
C LEU A 66 19.12 5.70 3.39
N GLY A 67 19.34 5.16 4.59
CA GLY A 67 20.08 3.92 4.76
C GLY A 67 19.39 2.77 4.00
N LEU A 68 20.20 1.94 3.33
CA LEU A 68 19.71 0.82 2.51
C LEU A 68 18.83 -0.16 3.31
N LEU A 69 19.24 -0.51 4.53
CA LEU A 69 18.52 -1.46 5.38
C LEU A 69 17.17 -0.89 5.88
N PRO A 70 17.10 0.32 6.46
CA PRO A 70 15.83 0.96 6.78
C PRO A 70 14.90 1.10 5.56
N ALA A 71 15.44 1.54 4.41
CA ALA A 71 14.68 1.65 3.16
C ALA A 71 14.08 0.31 2.74
N ALA A 72 14.89 -0.76 2.71
CA ALA A 72 14.42 -2.09 2.35
C ALA A 72 13.35 -2.60 3.33
N ALA A 73 13.53 -2.39 4.64
CA ALA A 73 12.55 -2.80 5.65
C ALA A 73 11.20 -2.08 5.47
N ALA A 74 11.22 -0.77 5.24
CA ALA A 74 10.02 0.02 5.00
C ALA A 74 9.29 -0.38 3.71
N LEU A 75 10.03 -0.65 2.64
CA LEU A 75 9.48 -1.11 1.36
C LEU A 75 8.85 -2.51 1.48
N LEU A 76 9.52 -3.43 2.18
CA LEU A 76 8.98 -4.77 2.46
C LEU A 76 7.73 -4.70 3.34
N TRP A 77 7.71 -3.79 4.32
CA TRP A 77 6.52 -3.52 5.12
C TRP A 77 5.35 -3.07 4.24
N ILE A 78 5.53 -2.03 3.42
CA ILE A 78 4.47 -1.50 2.54
C ILE A 78 3.94 -2.57 1.59
N ALA A 79 4.83 -3.28 0.87
CA ALA A 79 4.45 -4.32 -0.07
C ALA A 79 3.77 -5.52 0.62
N GLY A 80 4.29 -5.92 1.78
CA GLY A 80 3.75 -7.02 2.58
C GLY A 80 2.35 -6.70 3.12
N THR A 81 2.18 -5.53 3.73
CA THR A 81 0.86 -5.09 4.20
C THR A 81 -0.12 -4.94 3.05
N HIS A 82 0.33 -4.44 1.89
CA HIS A 82 -0.50 -4.35 0.69
C HIS A 82 -1.05 -5.72 0.28
N ALA A 83 -0.16 -6.70 0.10
CA ALA A 83 -0.52 -8.04 -0.34
C ALA A 83 -1.56 -8.70 0.57
N VAL A 84 -1.56 -8.37 1.88
CA VAL A 84 -2.51 -8.88 2.88
C VAL A 84 -3.81 -8.08 2.91
N ILE A 85 -3.76 -6.74 2.93
CA ILE A 85 -4.95 -5.88 2.98
C ILE A 85 -5.80 -6.09 1.71
N ASP A 86 -5.16 -6.20 0.55
CA ASP A 86 -5.79 -6.42 -0.75
C ASP A 86 -6.53 -7.75 -0.89
N ARG A 87 -6.33 -8.66 0.07
CA ARG A 87 -7.15 -9.87 0.17
C ARG A 87 -8.58 -9.57 0.59
N ARG A 88 -8.90 -8.30 0.92
CA ARG A 88 -10.20 -7.71 1.29
C ARG A 88 -10.87 -8.31 2.53
N TRP A 89 -10.52 -9.53 2.93
CA TRP A 89 -11.03 -10.13 4.17
C TRP A 89 -10.66 -9.34 5.43
N PRO A 90 -9.48 -8.67 5.56
CA PRO A 90 -9.18 -7.88 6.75
C PRO A 90 -10.12 -6.67 6.85
N VAL A 91 -10.27 -5.92 5.75
CA VAL A 91 -11.19 -4.77 5.64
C VAL A 91 -12.63 -5.21 5.90
N ALA A 92 -13.09 -6.29 5.25
CA ALA A 92 -14.43 -6.80 5.45
C ALA A 92 -14.68 -7.25 6.89
N ARG A 93 -13.68 -7.85 7.56
CA ARG A 93 -13.78 -8.25 8.97
C ARG A 93 -13.83 -7.02 9.88
N TRP A 94 -13.01 -6.02 9.63
CA TRP A 94 -13.06 -4.74 10.35
C TRP A 94 -14.41 -4.06 10.22
N MET A 95 -14.93 -3.91 9.00
CA MET A 95 -16.21 -3.24 8.77
C MET A 95 -17.39 -3.99 9.41
N ARG A 96 -17.34 -5.34 9.46
CA ARG A 96 -18.33 -6.11 10.24
C ARG A 96 -18.23 -5.84 11.74
N PHE A 97 -17.01 -5.80 12.27
CA PHE A 97 -16.76 -5.47 13.69
C PHE A 97 -17.25 -4.06 14.04
N ALA A 98 -16.97 -3.08 13.18
CA ALA A 98 -17.40 -1.69 13.34
C ALA A 98 -18.88 -1.44 13.01
N ARG A 99 -19.66 -2.49 12.67
CA ARG A 99 -21.08 -2.41 12.27
C ARG A 99 -21.34 -1.48 11.07
N GLN A 100 -20.39 -1.42 10.13
CA GLN A 100 -20.41 -0.58 8.93
C GLN A 100 -20.92 -1.33 7.68
N THR A 101 -21.77 -2.35 7.83
CA THR A 101 -22.16 -3.25 6.73
C THR A 101 -22.91 -2.54 5.60
N GLY A 102 -23.83 -1.63 5.93
CA GLY A 102 -24.54 -0.83 4.92
C GLY A 102 -23.60 0.07 4.14
N TRP A 103 -22.67 0.75 4.82
CA TRP A 103 -21.66 1.58 4.16
C TRP A 103 -20.71 0.76 3.28
N ALA A 104 -20.31 -0.43 3.73
CA ALA A 104 -19.47 -1.35 2.94
C ALA A 104 -20.07 -1.70 1.57
N GLN A 105 -21.40 -1.87 1.50
CA GLN A 105 -22.15 -2.17 0.28
C GLN A 105 -22.31 -0.95 -0.64
N ASN A 106 -22.14 0.26 -0.11
CA ASN A 106 -22.31 1.52 -0.83
C ASN A 106 -20.96 2.22 -1.06
N GLY A 107 -19.91 1.46 -1.40
CA GLY A 107 -18.58 1.99 -1.75
C GLY A 107 -17.64 2.25 -0.57
N GLY A 108 -18.12 2.18 0.67
CA GLY A 108 -17.32 2.46 1.87
C GLY A 108 -16.08 1.58 2.04
N SER A 109 -16.12 0.36 1.50
CA SER A 109 -15.01 -0.59 1.58
C SER A 109 -13.70 -0.03 1.00
N ALA A 110 -13.79 0.75 -0.09
CA ALA A 110 -12.61 1.37 -0.71
C ALA A 110 -11.96 2.41 0.22
N HIS A 111 -12.75 3.20 0.94
CA HIS A 111 -12.21 4.19 1.87
C HIS A 111 -11.49 3.55 3.07
N VAL A 112 -12.06 2.48 3.62
CA VAL A 112 -11.43 1.73 4.73
C VAL A 112 -10.15 1.03 4.27
N ASP A 113 -10.17 0.46 3.07
CA ASP A 113 -9.00 -0.13 2.41
C ASP A 113 -7.86 0.88 2.24
N GLN A 114 -8.13 2.02 1.60
CA GLN A 114 -7.14 3.09 1.41
C GLN A 114 -6.62 3.63 2.75
N THR A 115 -7.49 3.77 3.75
CA THR A 115 -7.05 4.22 5.09
C THR A 115 -6.13 3.21 5.76
N ALA A 116 -6.36 1.91 5.58
CA ALA A 116 -5.49 0.86 6.11
C ALA A 116 -4.09 0.94 5.46
N HIS A 117 -4.02 1.12 4.14
CA HIS A 117 -2.77 1.29 3.42
C HIS A 117 -2.03 2.58 3.81
N ILE A 118 -2.73 3.72 3.89
CA ILE A 118 -2.16 5.00 4.34
C ILE A 118 -1.62 4.90 5.78
N THR A 119 -2.31 4.15 6.65
CA THR A 119 -1.81 3.86 8.00
C THR A 119 -0.49 3.08 7.96
N ALA A 120 -0.40 2.04 7.13
CA ALA A 120 0.83 1.27 6.96
C ALA A 120 1.98 2.14 6.42
N ILE A 121 1.68 3.05 5.48
CA ILE A 121 2.63 4.03 4.94
C ILE A 121 3.09 5.02 6.02
N CYS A 122 2.18 5.51 6.86
CA CYS A 122 2.52 6.37 7.99
C CYS A 122 3.52 5.68 8.93
N ILE A 123 3.29 4.41 9.28
CA ILE A 123 4.20 3.61 10.10
C ILE A 123 5.57 3.46 9.43
N ALA A 124 5.60 3.15 8.12
CA ALA A 124 6.84 3.03 7.37
C ALA A 124 7.64 4.35 7.33
N ALA A 125 6.95 5.47 7.08
CA ALA A 125 7.56 6.79 7.04
C ALA A 125 8.08 7.22 8.42
N LEU A 126 7.38 6.88 9.51
CA LEU A 126 7.87 7.09 10.88
C LEU A 126 9.15 6.30 11.13
N ALA A 127 9.15 5.00 10.79
CA ALA A 127 10.31 4.13 10.97
C ALA A 127 11.53 4.56 10.15
N LEU A 128 11.32 5.10 8.94
CA LEU A 128 12.40 5.66 8.12
C LEU A 128 12.95 6.99 8.61
N ALA A 129 12.13 7.76 9.34
CA ALA A 129 12.48 9.09 9.81
C ALA A 129 13.11 9.10 11.21
N ALA A 130 13.03 7.98 11.94
CA ALA A 130 13.58 7.78 13.28
C ALA A 130 15.04 7.33 13.21
#